data_AF-A0A2Z5Y1L3-F1
#
_entry.id   AF-A0A2Z5Y1L3-F1
#
_cell.length_a   1.000
_cell.length_b   1.000
_cell.length_c   1.000
_cell.angle_alpha   90.00
_cell.angle_beta   90.00
_cell.angle_gamma   90.00
#
_symmetry.space_group_name_H-M   'P 1'
#
loop_
_entity.id
_entity.type
_entity.pdbx_description
1 polymer ?
#
loop_
_entity_poly.entity_id
_entity_poly.type
_entity_poly.pdbx_seq_one_letter_code
_entity_poly.pdbx_strand_id
1 'polypeptide(L)'
;MNEQKKLRSSIDRVRKAPTEIFTLSQKKESGVYIYNHQGTISGVMLAVEQYENLLDREKQHTTEYGEYEQLEDLHNQICQIIQLGTIIPAKKLDDQLTTLGFLSKKSTESTYEYTPILNELNNKGKVIYQLKQKQKQHIICAEIIGKQSTHSTSADRLLVKKIHMKKIKEKNCLYT
;
A
#
# COMPACT_ATOMS: atom_id res chain seq x y z
N MET A 1 -18.92 22.20 12.04
CA MET A 1 -18.68 20.77 11.75
C MET A 1 -20.02 20.06 11.94
N ASN A 2 -20.83 19.96 10.88
CA ASN A 2 -22.20 19.43 11.00
C ASN A 2 -22.14 17.91 11.08
N GLU A 3 -22.54 17.35 12.24
CA GLU A 3 -22.94 15.95 12.32
C GLU A 3 -24.15 15.75 11.40
N GLN A 4 -23.90 15.39 10.14
CA GLN A 4 -24.94 14.85 9.29
C GLN A 4 -25.48 13.61 10.00
N LYS A 5 -26.73 13.75 10.46
CA LYS A 5 -27.47 12.74 11.22
C LYS A 5 -27.56 11.48 10.36
N LYS A 6 -26.60 10.55 10.54
CA LYS A 6 -26.53 9.29 9.79
C LYS A 6 -27.87 8.58 9.88
N LEU A 7 -28.47 8.25 8.75
CA LEU A 7 -29.74 7.52 8.71
C LEU A 7 -29.51 6.11 9.21
N ARG A 8 -30.32 5.68 10.19
CA ARG A 8 -30.19 4.38 10.85
C ARG A 8 -31.49 3.59 10.72
N SER A 9 -31.38 2.30 10.52
CA SER A 9 -32.48 1.34 10.55
C SER A 9 -32.03 0.05 11.25
N SER A 10 -32.97 -0.71 11.81
CA SER A 10 -32.69 -2.02 12.38
C SER A 10 -32.86 -3.13 11.33
N ILE A 11 -32.16 -4.25 11.53
CA ILE A 11 -32.28 -5.43 10.67
C ILE A 11 -33.72 -5.96 10.60
N ASP A 12 -34.48 -5.88 11.71
CA ASP A 12 -35.89 -6.26 11.75
C ASP A 12 -36.76 -5.42 10.83
N ARG A 13 -36.50 -4.10 10.80
CA ARG A 13 -37.26 -3.19 9.97
C ARG A 13 -36.96 -3.41 8.49
N VAL A 14 -35.69 -3.67 8.17
CA VAL A 14 -35.29 -4.04 6.80
C VAL A 14 -35.95 -5.36 6.38
N ARG A 15 -36.04 -6.35 7.28
CA ARG A 15 -36.72 -7.62 7.00
C ARG A 15 -38.21 -7.45 6.74
N LYS A 16 -38.87 -6.55 7.48
CA LYS A 16 -40.31 -6.29 7.35
C LYS A 16 -40.67 -5.43 6.14
N ALA A 17 -39.86 -4.42 5.84
CA ALA A 17 -40.18 -3.42 4.82
C ALA A 17 -38.90 -2.94 4.08
N PRO A 18 -38.24 -3.79 3.29
CA PRO A 18 -37.00 -3.43 2.60
C PRO A 18 -37.21 -2.28 1.61
N THR A 19 -38.35 -2.27 0.92
CA THR A 19 -38.72 -1.23 -0.05
C THR A 19 -38.84 0.15 0.59
N GLU A 20 -39.34 0.24 1.83
CA GLU A 20 -39.43 1.52 2.55
C GLU A 20 -38.04 2.07 2.88
N ILE A 21 -37.12 1.20 3.30
CA ILE A 21 -35.75 1.59 3.64
C ILE A 21 -34.99 2.01 2.39
N PHE A 22 -35.21 1.33 1.27
CA PHE A 22 -34.68 1.74 -0.03
C PHE A 22 -35.27 3.08 -0.49
N THR A 23 -36.58 3.28 -0.36
CA THR A 23 -37.22 4.57 -0.71
C THR A 23 -36.70 5.70 0.19
N LEU A 24 -36.40 5.39 1.46
CA LEU A 24 -35.79 6.34 2.39
C LEU A 24 -34.38 6.73 1.95
N SER A 25 -33.55 5.78 1.51
CA SER A 25 -32.20 6.08 1.02
C SER A 25 -32.26 6.96 -0.22
N GLN A 26 -33.19 6.67 -1.15
CA GLN A 26 -33.40 7.48 -2.36
C GLN A 26 -33.85 8.90 -2.01
N LYS A 27 -34.91 9.05 -1.22
CA LYS A 27 -35.46 10.37 -0.83
C LYS A 27 -34.49 11.25 -0.05
N LYS A 28 -33.57 10.65 0.69
CA LYS A 28 -32.59 11.37 1.51
C LYS A 28 -31.25 11.52 0.84
N GLU A 29 -31.09 11.00 -0.38
CA GLU A 29 -29.83 11.01 -1.12
C GLU A 29 -28.63 10.49 -0.30
N SER A 30 -28.88 9.56 0.63
CA SER A 30 -27.88 9.07 1.57
C SER A 30 -28.12 7.60 1.91
N GLY A 31 -27.02 6.89 2.17
CA GLY A 31 -27.05 5.52 2.66
C GLY A 31 -27.70 5.39 4.04
N VAL A 32 -28.41 4.29 4.24
CA VAL A 32 -29.03 3.94 5.51
C VAL A 32 -28.22 2.82 6.17
N TYR A 33 -27.68 3.10 7.36
CA TYR A 33 -26.93 2.13 8.15
C TYR A 33 -27.88 1.15 8.82
N ILE A 34 -27.63 -0.14 8.63
CA ILE A 34 -28.43 -1.23 9.19
C ILE A 34 -27.73 -1.76 10.43
N TYR A 35 -28.43 -1.76 11.56
CA TYR A 35 -27.93 -2.24 12.83
C TYR A 35 -28.56 -3.59 13.20
N ASN A 36 -27.77 -4.51 13.74
CA ASN A 36 -28.30 -5.74 14.33
C ASN A 36 -28.84 -5.50 15.75
N HIS A 37 -29.34 -6.55 16.38
CA HIS A 37 -29.87 -6.54 17.74
C HIS A 37 -28.83 -6.16 18.81
N GLN A 38 -27.53 -6.25 18.49
CA GLN A 38 -26.43 -5.87 19.38
C GLN A 38 -26.04 -4.39 19.24
N GLY A 39 -26.72 -3.64 18.36
CA GLY A 39 -26.40 -2.23 18.09
C GLY A 39 -25.13 -2.02 17.25
N THR A 40 -24.62 -3.06 16.58
CA THR A 40 -23.49 -2.95 15.65
C THR A 40 -23.96 -2.88 14.21
N ILE A 41 -23.19 -2.19 13.35
CA ILE A 41 -23.53 -2.01 11.93
C ILE A 41 -23.33 -3.34 11.20
N SER A 42 -24.40 -3.88 10.61
CA SER A 42 -24.37 -5.11 9.81
C SER A 42 -24.34 -4.86 8.31
N GLY A 43 -24.64 -3.63 7.88
CA GLY A 43 -24.57 -3.27 6.47
C GLY A 43 -25.03 -1.83 6.22
N VAL A 44 -24.98 -1.43 4.95
CA VAL A 44 -25.50 -0.15 4.48
C VAL A 44 -26.37 -0.41 3.27
N MET A 45 -27.56 0.19 3.23
CA MET A 45 -28.44 0.17 2.06
C MET A 45 -28.34 1.50 1.33
N LEU A 46 -28.12 1.44 0.02
CA LEU A 46 -27.95 2.58 -0.87
C LEU A 46 -28.90 2.44 -2.06
N ALA A 47 -29.31 3.57 -2.65
CA ALA A 47 -29.90 3.56 -3.99
C ALA A 47 -28.82 3.24 -5.03
N VAL A 48 -29.23 2.68 -6.17
CA VAL A 48 -28.29 2.30 -7.24
C VAL A 48 -27.46 3.50 -7.70
N GLU A 49 -28.10 4.64 -7.96
CA GLU A 49 -27.43 5.88 -8.37
C GLU A 49 -26.39 6.35 -7.34
N GLN A 50 -26.65 6.16 -6.04
CA GLN A 50 -25.70 6.52 -4.99
C GLN A 50 -24.49 5.59 -5.01
N TYR A 51 -24.70 4.30 -5.27
CA TYR A 51 -23.63 3.34 -5.42
C TYR A 51 -22.77 3.64 -6.65
N GLU A 52 -23.39 3.90 -7.81
CA GLU A 52 -22.67 4.28 -9.03
C GLU A 52 -21.88 5.58 -8.83
N ASN A 53 -22.47 6.59 -8.19
CA ASN A 53 -21.75 7.82 -7.86
C ASN A 53 -20.55 7.58 -6.91
N LEU A 54 -20.65 6.64 -5.97
CA LEU A 54 -19.52 6.25 -5.11
C LEU A 54 -18.43 5.55 -5.93
N LEU A 55 -18.82 4.67 -6.84
CA LEU A 55 -17.88 4.01 -7.76
C LEU A 55 -17.19 5.04 -8.66
N ASP A 56 -17.91 6.01 -9.20
CA ASP A 56 -17.34 7.05 -10.06
C ASP A 56 -16.42 7.98 -9.28
N ARG A 57 -16.75 8.33 -8.03
CA ARG A 57 -15.83 9.03 -7.14
C ARG A 57 -14.59 8.21 -6.81
N GLU A 58 -14.73 6.90 -6.58
CA GLU A 58 -13.57 6.01 -6.43
C GLU A 58 -12.72 6.01 -7.71
N LYS A 59 -13.33 5.94 -8.90
CA LYS A 59 -12.64 5.99 -10.21
C LYS A 59 -11.92 7.33 -10.42
N GLN A 60 -12.54 8.44 -10.04
CA GLN A 60 -11.95 9.78 -10.11
C GLN A 60 -10.82 9.96 -9.08
N HIS A 61 -10.90 9.32 -7.90
CA HIS A 61 -9.77 9.26 -6.97
C HIS A 61 -8.70 8.23 -7.34
N THR A 62 -8.99 7.34 -8.30
CA THR A 62 -8.04 6.38 -8.89
C THR A 62 -7.64 6.75 -10.32
N THR A 63 -7.93 7.97 -10.79
CA THR A 63 -7.28 8.47 -12.00
C THR A 63 -5.78 8.44 -11.76
N GLU A 64 -5.08 7.87 -12.74
CA GLU A 64 -3.65 7.56 -12.77
C GLU A 64 -2.77 8.64 -12.10
N TYR A 65 -3.15 9.92 -12.14
CA TYR A 65 -2.49 11.00 -11.42
C TYR A 65 -2.27 10.75 -9.91
N GLY A 66 -3.26 10.30 -9.13
CA GLY A 66 -3.12 10.15 -7.66
C GLY A 66 -2.27 8.95 -7.22
N GLU A 67 -2.15 7.93 -8.07
CA GLU A 67 -1.30 6.77 -7.83
C GLU A 67 0.16 7.01 -8.25
N TYR A 68 0.40 7.84 -9.27
CA TYR A 68 1.74 8.29 -9.64
C TYR A 68 2.27 9.30 -8.61
N GLU A 69 1.42 10.19 -8.07
CA GLU A 69 1.76 11.11 -6.98
C GLU A 69 2.24 10.34 -5.74
N GLN A 70 1.54 9.28 -5.34
CA GLN A 70 1.97 8.41 -4.23
C GLN A 70 3.29 7.68 -4.51
N LEU A 71 3.55 7.29 -5.76
CA LEU A 71 4.78 6.60 -6.15
C LEU A 71 5.97 7.57 -6.17
N GLU A 72 5.75 8.79 -6.63
CA GLU A 72 6.72 9.89 -6.69
C GLU A 72 7.01 10.43 -5.29
N ASP A 73 6.00 10.58 -4.44
CA ASP A 73 6.17 10.90 -3.02
C ASP A 73 6.98 9.83 -2.29
N LEU A 74 6.69 8.55 -2.53
CA LEU A 74 7.45 7.45 -1.93
C LEU A 74 8.89 7.42 -2.46
N HIS A 75 9.10 7.69 -3.75
CA HIS A 75 10.45 7.84 -4.33
C HIS A 75 11.22 9.00 -3.69
N ASN A 76 10.57 10.15 -3.54
CA ASN A 76 11.14 11.34 -2.91
C ASN A 76 11.49 11.08 -1.43
N GLN A 77 10.62 10.40 -0.67
CA GLN A 77 10.91 10.00 0.71
C GLN A 77 12.13 9.08 0.79
N ILE A 78 12.21 8.08 -0.09
CA ILE A 78 13.37 7.19 -0.16
C ILE A 78 14.65 8.00 -0.50
N CYS A 79 14.60 8.91 -1.47
CA CYS A 79 15.75 9.73 -1.85
C CYS A 79 16.17 10.77 -0.79
N GLN A 80 15.25 11.25 0.06
CA GLN A 80 15.59 12.09 1.21
C GLN A 80 16.33 11.30 2.30
N ILE A 81 15.94 10.04 2.51
CA ILE A 81 16.45 9.17 3.57
C ILE A 81 17.78 8.50 3.16
N ILE A 82 17.90 8.14 1.87
CA ILE A 82 19.05 7.48 1.28
C ILE A 82 19.70 8.42 0.26
N GLN A 83 20.79 9.07 0.67
CA GLN A 83 21.60 9.88 -0.24
C GLN A 83 22.29 9.00 -1.29
N LEU A 84 21.98 9.26 -2.56
CA LEU A 84 22.65 8.64 -3.70
C LEU A 84 24.14 8.99 -3.70
N GLY A 85 24.98 8.03 -4.11
CA GLY A 85 26.43 8.20 -4.15
C GLY A 85 27.13 7.99 -2.80
N THR A 86 26.40 7.66 -1.74
CA THR A 86 26.97 7.38 -0.41
C THR A 86 27.08 5.89 -0.13
N ILE A 87 28.08 5.53 0.69
CA ILE A 87 28.28 4.16 1.19
C ILE A 87 27.46 4.00 2.48
N ILE A 88 26.45 3.14 2.44
CA ILE A 88 25.58 2.86 3.60
C ILE A 88 25.68 1.38 4.00
N PRO A 89 25.53 1.04 5.29
CA PRO A 89 25.38 -0.35 5.71
C PRO A 89 24.08 -0.98 5.18
N ALA A 90 24.12 -2.26 4.81
CA ALA A 90 22.96 -3.03 4.37
C ALA A 90 21.85 -3.05 5.44
N LYS A 91 22.25 -3.13 6.72
CA LYS A 91 21.34 -2.97 7.87
C LYS A 91 20.56 -1.66 7.81
N LYS A 92 21.27 -0.53 7.66
CA LYS A 92 20.66 0.80 7.63
C LYS A 92 19.70 0.94 6.45
N LEU A 93 20.07 0.39 5.30
CA LEU A 93 19.20 0.36 4.11
C LEU A 93 17.90 -0.40 4.40
N ASP A 94 18.01 -1.62 4.93
CA ASP A 94 16.86 -2.48 5.21
C ASP A 94 15.94 -1.88 6.27
N ASP A 95 16.50 -1.32 7.35
CA ASP A 95 15.75 -0.63 8.40
C ASP A 95 14.98 0.57 7.83
N GLN A 96 15.63 1.42 7.03
CA GLN A 96 15.03 2.62 6.42
C GLN A 96 13.86 2.26 5.49
N LEU A 97 14.01 1.23 4.66
CA LEU A 97 12.95 0.77 3.76
C LEU A 97 11.84 0.08 4.53
N THR A 98 12.16 -0.68 5.58
CA THR A 98 11.14 -1.32 6.43
C THR A 98 10.30 -0.27 7.16
N THR A 99 10.90 0.83 7.63
CA THR A 99 10.17 1.98 8.20
C THR A 99 9.21 2.62 7.19
N LEU A 100 9.58 2.66 5.91
CA LEU A 100 8.72 3.13 4.81
C LEU A 100 7.67 2.09 4.37
N GLY A 101 7.60 0.94 5.04
CA GLY A 101 6.59 -0.09 4.78
C GLY A 101 7.01 -1.17 3.78
N PHE A 102 8.28 -1.24 3.38
CA PHE A 102 8.80 -2.33 2.56
C PHE A 102 9.03 -3.62 3.38
N LEU A 103 8.97 -4.76 2.69
CA LEU A 103 9.31 -6.06 3.26
C LEU A 103 10.83 -6.15 3.44
N SER A 104 11.26 -6.34 4.70
CA SER A 104 12.65 -6.60 5.05
C SER A 104 13.14 -7.86 4.33
N LYS A 105 14.38 -7.80 3.85
CA LYS A 105 15.08 -8.93 3.21
C LYS A 105 16.07 -9.62 4.15
N LYS A 106 15.98 -9.34 5.46
CA LYS A 106 16.79 -10.04 6.45
C LYS A 106 16.48 -11.54 6.42
N SER A 107 17.52 -12.36 6.40
CA SER A 107 17.38 -13.80 6.58
C SER A 107 17.39 -14.11 8.07
N THR A 108 16.40 -14.87 8.54
CA THR A 108 16.34 -15.41 9.90
C THR A 108 17.14 -16.70 10.07
N GLU A 109 17.66 -17.26 8.97
CA GLU A 109 18.31 -18.58 8.95
C GLU A 109 19.84 -18.52 8.88
N SER A 110 20.41 -17.38 8.47
CA SER A 110 21.87 -17.24 8.28
C SER A 110 22.55 -16.48 9.41
N THR A 111 23.79 -16.85 9.73
CA THR A 111 24.68 -16.17 10.69
C THR A 111 24.88 -14.69 10.39
N TYR A 112 24.73 -14.27 9.13
CA TYR A 112 24.77 -12.89 8.67
C TYR A 112 23.43 -12.50 8.05
N GLU A 113 22.58 -11.85 8.84
CA GLU A 113 21.17 -11.52 8.51
C GLU A 113 21.00 -10.78 7.16
N TYR A 114 22.00 -10.02 6.71
CA TYR A 114 21.93 -9.17 5.51
C TYR A 114 22.63 -9.75 4.27
N THR A 115 23.10 -11.00 4.33
CA THR A 115 23.72 -11.71 3.19
C THR A 115 22.83 -11.75 1.93
N PRO A 116 21.50 -11.96 2.02
CA PRO A 116 20.63 -11.99 0.84
C PRO A 116 20.67 -10.69 0.04
N ILE A 117 20.75 -9.54 0.73
CA ILE A 117 20.82 -8.21 0.10
C ILE A 117 22.12 -8.07 -0.68
N LEU A 118 23.25 -8.48 -0.08
CA LEU A 118 24.57 -8.41 -0.71
C LEU A 118 24.69 -9.38 -1.88
N ASN A 119 24.16 -10.60 -1.74
CA ASN A 119 24.13 -11.60 -2.82
C ASN A 119 23.28 -11.13 -3.99
N GLU A 120 22.09 -10.57 -3.74
CA GLU A 120 21.23 -10.03 -4.79
C GLU A 120 21.91 -8.84 -5.51
N LEU A 121 22.56 -7.96 -4.75
CA LEU A 121 23.32 -6.84 -5.29
C LEU A 121 24.51 -7.30 -6.14
N ASN A 122 25.25 -8.31 -5.72
CA ASN A 122 26.41 -8.83 -6.45
C ASN A 122 26.00 -9.60 -7.71
N ASN A 123 24.93 -10.39 -7.64
CA ASN A 123 24.47 -11.22 -8.77
C ASN A 123 23.70 -10.41 -9.81
N LYS A 124 22.84 -9.48 -9.39
CA LYS A 124 21.93 -8.74 -10.28
C LYS A 124 22.33 -7.28 -10.49
N GLY A 125 23.30 -6.77 -9.73
CA GLY A 125 23.65 -5.34 -9.69
C GLY A 125 22.57 -4.47 -9.04
N LYS A 126 21.51 -5.08 -8.50
CA LYS A 126 20.35 -4.41 -7.92
C LYS A 126 19.66 -5.27 -6.86
N VAL A 127 18.98 -4.62 -5.93
CA VAL A 127 18.15 -5.25 -4.89
C VAL A 127 16.71 -4.76 -5.03
N ILE A 128 15.74 -5.67 -5.04
CA ILE A 128 14.33 -5.32 -5.28
C ILE A 128 13.50 -5.48 -4.01
N TYR A 129 13.11 -4.37 -3.39
CA TYR A 129 12.23 -4.35 -2.21
C TYR A 129 10.76 -4.24 -2.62
N GLN A 130 9.88 -4.99 -1.95
CA GLN A 130 8.43 -4.97 -2.21
C GLN A 130 7.70 -4.26 -1.07
N LEU A 131 6.75 -3.37 -1.38
CA LEU A 131 5.93 -2.72 -0.37
C LEU A 131 4.93 -3.71 0.24
N LYS A 132 4.81 -3.74 1.57
CA LYS A 132 3.91 -4.66 2.30
C LYS A 132 2.43 -4.41 1.97
N GLN A 133 2.07 -3.16 1.69
CA GLN A 133 0.71 -2.78 1.36
C GLN A 133 0.42 -3.07 -0.11
N LYS A 134 -0.48 -4.03 -0.37
CA LYS A 134 -0.99 -4.31 -1.72
C LYS A 134 -1.97 -3.21 -2.14
N GLN A 135 -1.67 -2.50 -3.23
CA GLN A 135 -2.61 -1.55 -3.82
C GLN A 135 -3.39 -2.24 -4.95
N LYS A 136 -4.67 -2.58 -4.68
CA LYS A 136 -5.70 -2.95 -5.68
C LYS A 136 -5.16 -3.60 -6.97
N GLN A 137 -4.40 -4.71 -6.86
CA GLN A 137 -3.79 -5.55 -7.94
C GLN A 137 -2.37 -5.21 -8.45
N HIS A 138 -1.68 -4.24 -7.85
CA HIS A 138 -0.29 -3.91 -8.17
C HIS A 138 0.61 -4.04 -6.93
N ILE A 139 1.78 -4.65 -7.13
CA ILE A 139 2.87 -4.65 -6.15
C ILE A 139 3.79 -3.48 -6.49
N ILE A 140 4.03 -2.61 -5.52
CA ILE A 140 5.01 -1.53 -5.63
C ILE A 140 6.37 -2.08 -5.23
N CYS A 141 7.36 -1.91 -6.10
CA CYS A 141 8.71 -2.36 -5.90
C CYS A 141 9.70 -1.20 -5.97
N ALA A 142 10.63 -1.12 -5.02
CA ALA A 142 11.80 -0.26 -5.08
C ALA A 142 13.02 -1.08 -5.54
N GLU A 143 13.52 -0.78 -6.73
CA GLU A 143 14.78 -1.30 -7.23
C GLU A 143 15.93 -0.37 -6.82
N ILE A 144 16.84 -0.90 -6.02
CA ILE A 144 18.02 -0.19 -5.53
C ILE A 144 19.22 -0.72 -6.29
N ILE A 145 19.77 0.13 -7.15
CA ILE A 145 20.92 -0.18 -8.00
C ILE A 145 22.17 0.33 -7.30
N GLY A 146 23.15 -0.54 -7.13
CA GLY A 146 24.36 -0.22 -6.37
C GLY A 146 25.48 -1.20 -6.59
N LYS A 147 26.53 -1.07 -5.78
CA LYS A 147 27.64 -2.03 -5.72
C LYS A 147 28.07 -2.23 -4.28
N GLN A 148 28.50 -3.44 -3.93
CA GLN A 148 29.15 -3.65 -2.66
C GLN A 148 30.45 -2.81 -2.60
N SER A 149 30.68 -2.16 -1.46
CA SER A 149 31.89 -1.37 -1.25
C SER A 149 33.03 -2.31 -0.86
N THR A 150 34.03 -2.42 -1.73
CA THR A 150 35.27 -3.18 -1.48
C THR A 150 36.28 -2.40 -0.62
N HIS A 151 36.02 -1.11 -0.35
CA HIS A 151 36.95 -0.20 0.36
C HIS A 151 36.68 -0.08 1.86
N SER A 152 35.66 -0.75 2.40
CA SER A 152 35.30 -0.67 3.82
C SER A 152 35.71 -1.93 4.58
N THR A 153 36.27 -1.74 5.77
CA THR A 153 36.63 -2.79 6.74
C THR A 153 35.45 -3.66 7.18
N SER A 154 34.21 -3.24 6.91
CA SER A 154 33.00 -4.06 7.06
C SER A 154 32.43 -4.44 5.70
N ALA A 155 32.27 -5.76 5.48
CA ALA A 155 31.76 -6.35 4.24
C ALA A 155 30.28 -6.00 3.96
N ASP A 156 29.58 -5.46 4.95
CA ASP A 156 28.14 -5.22 4.89
C ASP A 156 27.76 -3.84 4.34
N ARG A 157 28.66 -3.16 3.62
CA ARG A 157 28.40 -1.81 3.09
C ARG A 157 28.22 -1.81 1.59
N LEU A 158 27.28 -0.98 1.12
CA LEU A 158 26.94 -0.84 -0.28
C LEU A 158 26.86 0.63 -0.68
N LEU A 159 27.31 0.91 -1.90
CA LEU A 159 27.17 2.19 -2.57
C LEU A 159 25.86 2.20 -3.35
N VAL A 160 24.93 3.06 -2.95
CA VAL A 160 23.67 3.26 -3.69
C VAL A 160 23.92 4.22 -4.85
N LYS A 161 23.72 3.76 -6.09
CA LYS A 161 23.92 4.57 -7.29
C LYS A 161 22.61 5.16 -7.81
N LYS A 162 21.53 4.38 -7.77
CA LYS A 162 20.23 4.80 -8.31
C LYS A 162 19.10 4.05 -7.61
N ILE A 163 17.95 4.70 -7.50
CA ILE A 163 16.73 4.12 -6.95
C ILE A 163 15.62 4.30 -7.99
N HIS A 164 14.94 3.21 -8.30
CA HIS A 164 13.85 3.15 -9.27
C HIS A 164 12.62 2.55 -8.64
N MET A 165 11.46 3.18 -8.84
CA MET A 165 10.18 2.64 -8.42
C MET A 165 9.48 1.96 -9.60
N LYS A 166 8.93 0.77 -9.37
CA LYS A 166 8.17 0.02 -10.38
C LYS A 166 6.86 -0.47 -9.81
N LYS A 167 5.79 -0.35 -10.59
CA LYS A 167 4.53 -1.07 -10.35
C LYS A 167 4.54 -2.36 -11.17
N ILE A 168 4.33 -3.49 -10.51
CA ILE A 168 4.21 -4.80 -11.15
C ILE A 168 2.77 -5.27 -10.97
N LYS A 169 2.08 -5.60 -12.06
CA LYS A 169 0.75 -6.23 -12.02
C LYS A 169 0.88 -7.64 -11.45
N GLU A 170 0.02 -8.00 -10.50
CA GLU A 170 0.09 -9.25 -9.73
C GLU A 170 0.13 -10.53 -10.63
N LYS A 171 -0.40 -10.46 -11.85
CA LYS A 171 -0.35 -11.57 -12.85
C LYS A 171 1.07 -11.94 -13.35
N ASN A 172 2.08 -11.09 -13.14
CA ASN A 172 3.46 -11.36 -13.56
C ASN A 172 4.40 -11.74 -12.41
N CYS A 173 3.88 -11.95 -11.19
CA CYS A 173 4.68 -12.39 -10.06
C CYS A 173 4.81 -13.92 -10.03
N LEU A 174 5.68 -14.45 -10.90
CA LEU A 174 6.25 -15.79 -10.74
C LEU A 174 7.55 -15.67 -9.95
N TYR A 175 7.48 -15.70 -8.62
CA TYR A 175 8.57 -16.16 -7.77
C TYR A 175 7.96 -16.83 -6.54
N THR A 176 7.68 -18.13 -6.70
CA THR A 176 7.83 -19.11 -5.61
C THR A 176 9.28 -19.16 -5.15
#